data_AF-A0A8T7GZE0-F1
#
_entry.id   AF-A0A8T7GZE0-F1
#
_cell.length_a   1.000
_cell.length_b   1.000
_cell.length_c   1.000
_cell.angle_alpha   90.00
_cell.angle_beta   90.00
_cell.angle_gamma   90.00
#
_symmetry.space_group_name_H-M   'P 1'
#
loop_
_entity.id
_entity.type
_entity.pdbx_description
1 polymer ?
#
loop_
_entity_poly.entity_id
_entity_poly.type
_entity_poly.pdbx_seq_one_letter_code
_entity_poly.pdbx_strand_id
1 'polypeptide(L)' 'PKGRKGVKIGLFQDPSTGKYFRAKVPDDYPVCG' A
#
# COMPACT_ATOMS: atom_id res chain seq x y z
N PRO A 1 -11.92 0.27 8.77
CA PRO A 1 -13.13 0.27 9.64
C PRO A 1 -13.07 1.45 10.62
N LYS A 2 -14.17 2.21 10.78
CA LYS A 2 -14.22 3.29 11.79
C LYS A 2 -13.85 2.72 13.17
N GLY A 3 -12.93 3.37 13.87
CA GLY A 3 -12.46 2.96 15.21
C GLY A 3 -11.42 1.84 15.27
N ARG A 4 -10.91 1.33 14.13
CA ARG A 4 -9.83 0.32 14.10
C ARG A 4 -8.59 0.86 13.38
N LYS A 5 -7.39 0.44 13.80
CA LYS A 5 -6.13 0.72 13.09
C LYS A 5 -6.26 0.20 11.66
N GLY A 6 -6.32 1.12 10.70
CA GLY A 6 -6.35 0.79 9.28
C GLY A 6 -5.03 0.19 8.82
N VAL A 7 -5.01 -0.39 7.62
CA VAL A 7 -3.78 -0.80 6.95
C VAL A 7 -3.48 0.20 5.85
N LYS A 8 -2.22 0.63 5.75
CA LYS A 8 -1.75 1.38 4.58
C LYS A 8 -1.43 0.38 3.48
N ILE A 9 -2.04 0.55 2.32
CA ILE A 9 -1.83 -0.30 1.14
C ILE A 9 -1.28 0.58 0.01
N GLY A 10 -0.10 0.21 -0.50
CA GLY A 10 0.46 0.82 -1.70
C GLY A 10 0.02 0.09 -2.96
N LEU A 11 -0.10 0.83 -4.07
CA LEU A 11 -0.23 0.28 -5.42
C LEU A 11 1.15 0.27 -6.06
N PHE A 12 1.63 -0.91 -6.41
CA PHE A 12 2.94 -1.13 -7.00
C PHE A 12 2.80 -1.79 -8.37
N GLN A 13 3.82 -1.64 -9.21
CA GLN A 13 3.94 -2.39 -10.45
C GLN A 13 5.14 -3.34 -10.31
N ASP A 14 4.91 -4.61 -10.64
CA ASP A 14 5.98 -5.60 -10.70
C ASP A 14 6.90 -5.28 -11.89
N PRO A 15 8.20 -5.00 -11.67
CA PRO A 15 9.11 -4.64 -12.74
C PRO A 15 9.37 -5.80 -13.71
N SER A 16 9.13 -7.05 -13.30
CA SER A 16 9.36 -8.23 -14.13
C SER A 16 8.18 -8.58 -15.03
N THR A 17 6.94 -8.33 -14.57
CA THR A 17 5.71 -8.71 -15.29
C THR A 17 4.88 -7.51 -15.77
N GLY A 18 5.20 -6.29 -15.32
CA GLY A 18 4.40 -5.09 -15.56
C GLY A 18 3.04 -5.11 -14.88
N LYS A 19 2.72 -6.13 -14.06
CA LYS A 19 1.43 -6.27 -13.40
C LYS A 19 1.35 -5.39 -12.18
N TYR A 20 0.21 -4.74 -12.00
CA TYR A 20 -0.07 -3.99 -10.79
C TYR A 20 -0.47 -4.93 -9.65
N PHE A 21 0.03 -4.65 -8.45
CA PHE A 21 -0.33 -5.37 -7.24
C PHE A 21 -0.47 -4.43 -6.05
N ARG A 22 -1.26 -4.88 -5.06
CA ARG A 22 -1.46 -4.17 -3.80
C ARG A 22 -0.65 -4.85 -2.72
N ALA A 23 0.14 -4.09 -1.97
CA ALA A 23 0.90 -4.61 -0.85
C ALA A 23 0.76 -3.71 0.39
N LYS A 24 0.80 -4.34 1.57
CA LYS A 24 0.83 -3.60 2.84
C LYS A 24 2.15 -2.85 2.95
N VAL A 25 2.08 -1.55 3.20
CA VAL A 25 3.24 -0.73 3.53
C VAL A 25 3.32 -0.53 5.04
N PRO A 26 4.51 -0.19 5.58
CA PRO A 26 4.67 0.14 6.99
C PRO A 26 3.69 1.21 7.46
N ASP A 27 3.32 1.16 8.75
CA ASP A 27 2.33 2.07 9.32
C ASP A 27 2.83 3.53 9.36
N ASP A 28 4.15 3.74 9.37
CA ASP A 28 4.87 5.01 9.33
C ASP A 28 5.19 5.49 7.91
N TYR A 29 4.85 4.71 6.87
CA TYR A 29 5.12 5.09 5.49
C TYR A 29 4.39 6.40 5.14
N PRO A 30 5.09 7.41 4.58
CA PRO A 30 4.50 8.69 4.24
C PRO A 30 3.40 8.48 3.19
N VAL A 31 2.20 8.99 3.50
CA VAL A 31 1.13 9.06 2.50
C VAL A 31 1.35 10.38 1.77
N CYS A 32 1.99 10.34 0.62
CA CYS A 32 2.04 11.51 -0.27
C CYS A 32 0.62 11.72 -0.81
N GLY A 33 -0.05 12.75 -0.28
CA GLY A 33 -1.38 13.20 -0.72
C GLY A 33 -1.28 14.29 -1.77
#